data_AF-A0A373NV41-F1
#
_entry.id   AF-A0A373NV41-F1
#
_cell.length_a   1.000
_cell.length_b   1.000
_cell.length_c   1.000
_cell.angle_alpha   90.00
_cell.angle_beta   90.00
_cell.angle_gamma   90.00
#
_symmetry.space_group_name_H-M   'P 1'
#
loop_
_entity.id
_entity.type
_entity.pdbx_description
1 polymer ?
#
loop_
_entity_poly.entity_id
_entity_poly.type
_entity_poly.pdbx_seq_one_letter_code
_entity_poly.pdbx_strand_id
1 'polypeptide(L)' 'MKRIRRAYNIRPTAKSTDSTNHQQRLWKVFYKDGKELFRYTAKEEGEDEEEATIALLAYENHCRKCSIHTHLEWR' A
#
# COMPACT_ATOMS: atom_id res chain seq x y z
N MET A 1 25.24 -30.48 45.84
CA MET A 1 25.26 -29.01 45.64
C MET A 1 24.40 -28.66 44.44
N LYS A 2 23.48 -27.70 44.63
CA LYS A 2 22.30 -27.44 43.78
C LYS A 2 22.67 -26.85 42.41
N ARG A 3 22.38 -27.57 41.32
CA ARG A 3 22.39 -26.99 39.95
C ARG A 3 21.09 -26.23 39.73
N ILE A 4 21.09 -24.93 39.97
CA ILE A 4 19.96 -24.05 39.65
C ILE A 4 20.00 -23.81 38.14
N ARG A 5 19.17 -24.53 37.38
CA ARG A 5 18.92 -24.20 35.97
C ARG A 5 18.05 -22.95 35.94
N ARG A 6 18.65 -21.83 35.54
CA ARG A 6 17.96 -20.56 35.32
C ARG A 6 17.08 -20.72 34.08
N ALA A 7 15.82 -21.09 34.30
CA ALA A 7 14.81 -21.08 33.24
C ALA A 7 14.58 -19.62 32.84
N TYR A 8 15.07 -19.25 31.67
CA TYR A 8 14.72 -17.98 31.05
C TYR A 8 13.24 -18.10 30.63
N ASN A 9 12.36 -17.37 31.31
CA ASN A 9 11.00 -17.19 30.84
C ASN A 9 11.07 -16.24 29.64
N ILE A 10 11.20 -16.78 28.42
CA ILE A 10 10.88 -16.03 27.20
C ILE A 10 9.39 -15.76 27.29
N ARG A 11 9.03 -14.57 27.79
CA ARG A 11 7.70 -14.03 27.56
C ARG A 11 7.54 -13.99 26.03
N PRO A 12 6.48 -14.56 25.46
CA PRO A 12 6.18 -14.29 24.07
C PRO A 12 5.93 -12.78 24.01
N THR A 13 6.90 -12.03 23.49
CA THR A 13 6.64 -10.69 23.00
C THR A 13 5.59 -10.88 21.92
N ALA A 14 4.35 -10.51 22.23
CA ALA A 14 3.31 -10.42 21.23
C ALA A 14 3.90 -9.59 20.10
N LYS A 15 4.15 -10.23 18.95
CA LYS A 15 4.46 -9.52 17.73
C LYS A 15 3.22 -8.69 17.47
N SER A 16 3.30 -7.39 17.75
CA SER A 16 2.22 -6.47 17.44
C SER A 16 1.95 -6.61 15.94
N THR A 17 0.83 -7.20 15.58
CA THR A 17 0.30 -7.28 14.22
C THR A 17 -0.25 -5.91 13.80
N ASP A 18 0.49 -4.85 14.10
CA ASP A 18 0.14 -3.45 13.81
C ASP A 18 0.41 -3.08 12.35
N SER A 19 1.14 -3.92 11.61
CA SER A 19 1.37 -3.77 10.17
C SER A 19 0.08 -3.78 9.34
N THR A 20 -1.02 -4.30 9.87
CA THR A 20 -2.32 -4.34 9.18
C THR A 20 -3.02 -2.98 9.12
N ASN A 21 -2.72 -2.07 10.05
CA ASN A 21 -3.33 -0.73 10.08
C ASN A 21 -2.59 0.25 9.16
N HIS A 22 -1.26 0.14 9.06
CA HIS A 22 -0.47 1.00 8.19
C HIS A 22 -0.84 0.83 6.71
N GLN A 23 -1.03 -0.40 6.23
CA GLN A 23 -1.41 -0.63 4.82
C GLN A 23 -2.80 -0.09 4.46
N GLN A 24 -3.72 0.02 5.41
CA GLN A 24 -5.06 0.60 5.18
C GLN A 24 -5.02 2.12 4.95
N ARG A 25 -3.90 2.77 5.23
CA ARG A 25 -3.70 4.22 5.07
C ARG A 25 -2.93 4.60 3.81
N LEU A 26 -2.46 3.62 3.03
CA LEU A 26 -1.74 3.88 1.80
C LEU A 26 -2.70 3.93 0.61
N TRP A 27 -2.80 5.09 -0.01
CA TRP A 27 -3.65 5.36 -1.16
C TRP A 27 -2.80 5.46 -2.40
N LYS A 28 -3.27 4.84 -3.48
CA LYS A 28 -2.74 5.03 -4.82
C LYS A 28 -3.58 6.06 -5.53
N VAL A 29 -2.94 7.12 -6.01
CA VAL A 29 -3.62 8.30 -6.53
C VAL A 29 -3.09 8.60 -7.92
N PHE A 30 -4.01 8.87 -8.85
CA PHE A 30 -3.75 9.10 -10.26
C PHE A 30 -3.98 10.57 -10.60
N TYR A 31 -3.00 11.18 -11.26
CA TYR A 31 -3.01 12.58 -11.63
C TYR A 31 -2.80 12.79 -13.13
N LYS A 32 -3.39 13.88 -13.62
CA LYS A 32 -3.08 14.44 -14.94
C LYS A 32 -3.12 15.96 -14.83
N ASP A 33 -2.10 16.62 -15.37
CA ASP A 33 -1.98 18.09 -15.40
C ASP A 33 -2.20 18.76 -14.03
N GLY A 34 -1.73 18.12 -12.95
CA GLY A 34 -1.87 18.62 -11.57
C GLY A 34 -3.24 18.41 -10.93
N LYS A 35 -4.17 17.73 -11.61
CA LYS A 35 -5.50 17.39 -11.08
C LYS A 35 -5.59 15.90 -10.73
N GLU A 36 -6.11 15.60 -9.54
CA GLU A 36 -6.45 14.23 -9.12
C GLU A 36 -7.61 13.72 -10.00
N LEU A 37 -7.41 12.56 -10.63
CA LEU A 37 -8.43 11.89 -11.44
C LEU A 37 -9.16 10.81 -10.64
N PHE A 38 -8.39 9.96 -9.95
CA PHE A 38 -8.91 8.78 -9.28
C PHE A 38 -7.98 8.32 -8.16
N ARG A 39 -8.51 7.57 -7.19
CA ARG A 39 -7.72 6.91 -6.15
C ARG A 39 -8.41 5.68 -5.57
N TYR A 40 -7.61 4.77 -5.02
CA TYR A 40 -8.08 3.66 -4.18
C TYR A 40 -6.98 3.25 -3.20
N THR A 41 -7.33 2.38 -2.25
CA THR A 41 -6.39 1.85 -1.26
C THR A 41 -5.45 0.83 -1.90
N ALA A 42 -4.14 0.99 -1.71
CA ALA A 42 -3.10 0.19 -2.34
C ALA A 42 -2.96 -1.25 -1.78
N LYS A 43 -3.96 -1.74 -1.04
CA LYS A 43 -3.87 -2.98 -0.25
C LYS A 43 -3.97 -4.25 -1.10
N GLU A 44 -4.62 -4.18 -2.26
CA GLU A 44 -5.00 -5.38 -3.03
C GLU A 44 -4.49 -5.39 -4.47
N GLU A 45 -3.71 -4.40 -4.88
CA GLU A 45 -3.41 -4.22 -6.29
C GLU A 45 -2.19 -5.02 -6.77
N GLY A 46 -2.38 -5.83 -7.81
CA GLY A 46 -1.31 -6.36 -8.66
C GLY A 46 -0.94 -5.38 -9.78
N GLU A 47 0.28 -5.46 -10.33
CA GLU A 47 0.75 -4.56 -11.40
C GLU A 47 -0.23 -4.45 -12.59
N ASP A 48 -0.96 -5.52 -12.89
CA ASP A 48 -1.95 -5.60 -13.97
C ASP A 48 -3.17 -4.67 -13.74
N GLU A 49 -3.62 -4.51 -12.50
CA GLU A 49 -4.76 -3.66 -12.16
C GLU A 49 -4.40 -2.18 -12.29
N GLU A 50 -3.14 -1.81 -12.03
CA GLU A 50 -2.67 -0.44 -12.20
C GLU A 50 -2.66 -0.10 -13.69
N GLU A 51 -2.11 -0.99 -14.52
CA GLU A 51 -2.07 -0.74 -15.96
C GLU A 51 -3.48 -0.64 -16.56
N ALA A 52 -4.41 -1.49 -16.12
CA ALA A 52 -5.81 -1.42 -16.53
C ALA A 52 -6.44 -0.08 -16.13
N THR A 53 -6.20 0.39 -14.91
CA THR A 53 -6.68 1.68 -14.42
C THR A 53 -6.11 2.84 -15.23
N ILE A 54 -4.79 2.84 -15.49
CA ILE A 54 -4.15 3.86 -16.34
C ILE A 54 -4.75 3.84 -17.76
N ALA A 55 -5.01 2.67 -18.33
CA ALA A 55 -5.59 2.55 -19.66
C ALA A 55 -7.01 3.16 -19.73
N LEU A 56 -7.86 2.87 -18.73
CA LEU A 56 -9.20 3.42 -18.63
C LEU A 56 -9.18 4.94 -18.47
N LEU A 57 -8.37 5.44 -17.52
CA LEU A 57 -8.24 6.88 -17.28
C LEU A 57 -7.69 7.62 -18.51
N ALA A 58 -6.72 7.04 -19.21
CA ALA A 58 -6.16 7.61 -20.43
C ALA A 58 -7.20 7.70 -21.55
N TYR A 59 -8.02 6.64 -21.72
CA TYR A 59 -9.11 6.61 -22.69
C TYR A 59 -10.16 7.70 -22.38
N GLU A 60 -10.62 7.78 -21.13
CA GLU A 60 -11.61 8.77 -20.70
C GLU A 60 -11.11 10.21 -20.85
N ASN A 61 -9.81 10.44 -20.58
CA ASN A 61 -9.20 11.77 -20.68
C ASN A 61 -8.64 12.09 -22.07
N HIS A 62 -8.89 11.24 -23.08
CA HIS A 62 -8.37 11.36 -24.46
C HIS A 62 -6.87 11.68 -24.51
N CYS A 63 -6.08 10.99 -23.69
CA CYS A 63 -4.66 11.24 -23.55
C CYS A 63 -3.86 9.94 -23.66
N ARG A 64 -2.53 10.08 -23.69
CA ARG A 64 -1.64 8.92 -23.70
C ARG A 64 -1.52 8.38 -22.27
N LYS A 65 -1.36 7.07 -22.12
CA LYS A 65 -1.10 6.42 -20.81
C LYS A 65 0.04 7.10 -20.05
N CYS A 66 1.11 7.48 -20.74
CA CYS A 66 2.27 8.16 -20.15
C CYS A 66 1.99 9.57 -19.60
N SER A 67 0.83 10.15 -19.90
CA SER A 67 0.37 11.43 -19.35
C SER A 67 -0.35 11.28 -18.00
N ILE A 68 -0.64 10.04 -17.59
CA ILE A 68 -1.18 9.72 -16.26
C ILE A 68 0.00 9.43 -15.33
N HIS A 69 0.02 10.10 -14.19
CA HIS A 69 1.03 9.90 -13.16
C HIS A 69 0.41 9.26 -11.94
N THR A 70 1.06 8.23 -11.40
CA THR A 70 0.64 7.54 -10.19
C THR A 70 1.61 7.83 -9.06
N HIS A 71 1.09 8.03 -7.85
CA HIS A 71 1.91 8.04 -6.63
C HIS A 71 1.16 7.49 -5.43
N LEU A 72 1.93 7.22 -4.36
CA LEU A 72 1.41 6.69 -3.11
C LEU A 72 1.33 7.81 -2.06
N GLU A 73 0.18 7.94 -1.39
CA GLU A 73 -0.03 8.91 -0.32
C GLU A 73 -0.53 8.23 0.96
N TRP A 74 -0.10 8.77 2.10
CA TRP A 74 -0.66 8.41 3.40
C TRP A 74 -1.86 9.31 3.71
N ARG A 75 -3.01 8.73 4.07
CA ARG A 75 -4.18 9.49 4.51
C ARG A 75 -4.82 8.89 5.77
#